data_AF-A0A7T8GRQ4-F1
#
_entry.id   AF-A0A7T8GRQ4-F1
#
_cell.length_a   1.000
_cell.length_b   1.000
_cell.length_c   1.000
_cell.angle_alpha   90.00
_cell.angle_beta   90.00
_cell.angle_gamma   90.00
#
_symmetry.space_group_name_H-M   'P 1'
#
loop_
_entity.id
_entity.type
_entity.pdbx_description
1 polymer ?
#
loop_
_entity_poly.entity_id
_entity_poly.type
_entity_poly.pdbx_seq_one_letter_code
_entity_poly.pdbx_strand_id
1 'polypeptide(L)'
;MSSEGDIMPPHFFAKGQNVNKEVYLDVMQTVVKPWTTQIAAGRPYLYQQDGAAAHTSNLVQNWCLENLDMFWSKEFWPPSSPDLNPCDYYLWGVLERDTNKRAHNTVDSLKAAIIQAVANLSREQVAHAVG
;
A
#
# COMPACT_ATOMS: atom_id res chain seq x y z
N MET A 1 -5.09 0.31 -1.25
CA MET A 1 -6.44 -0.04 -1.75
C MET A 1 -7.45 0.89 -1.10
N SER A 2 -8.65 1.06 -1.66
CA SER A 2 -9.74 1.86 -1.08
C SER A 2 -10.98 1.00 -0.84
N SER A 3 -11.88 1.46 0.04
CA SER A 3 -13.21 0.88 0.26
C SER A 3 -14.12 0.94 -0.98
N GLU A 4 -13.78 1.81 -1.94
CA GLU A 4 -14.48 1.97 -3.23
C GLU A 4 -13.95 0.99 -4.30
N GLY A 5 -13.03 0.10 -3.92
CA GLY A 5 -12.46 -0.91 -4.79
C GLY A 5 -11.28 -0.46 -5.63
N ASP A 6 -10.67 0.70 -5.35
CA ASP A 6 -9.51 1.18 -6.09
C ASP A 6 -8.22 0.52 -5.56
N ILE A 7 -7.33 0.14 -6.48
CA ILE A 7 -6.02 -0.40 -6.16
C ILE A 7 -4.92 0.48 -6.74
N MET A 8 -3.94 0.81 -5.92
CA MET A 8 -2.77 1.56 -6.37
C MET A 8 -1.87 0.62 -7.17
N PRO A 9 -1.36 1.03 -8.34
CA PRO A 9 -0.31 0.28 -9.02
C PRO A 9 0.89 0.03 -8.09
N PRO A 10 1.54 -1.14 -8.18
CA PRO A 10 2.66 -1.45 -7.30
C PRO A 10 3.83 -0.50 -7.57
N HIS A 11 4.41 0.03 -6.50
CA HIS A 11 5.68 0.75 -6.54
C HIS A 11 6.83 -0.24 -6.29
N PHE A 12 7.82 -0.27 -7.17
CA PHE A 12 8.98 -1.16 -7.04
C PHE A 12 10.23 -0.36 -6.70
N PHE A 13 10.82 -0.66 -5.54
CA PHE A 13 12.12 -0.14 -5.15
C PHE A 13 13.25 -0.72 -6.00
N ALA A 14 14.35 0.02 -6.10
CA ALA A 14 15.55 -0.47 -6.76
C ALA A 14 16.15 -1.65 -5.98
N LYS A 15 16.80 -2.59 -6.70
CA LYS A 15 17.43 -3.76 -6.08
C LYS A 15 18.48 -3.30 -5.05
N GLY A 16 18.34 -3.76 -3.81
CA GLY A 16 19.27 -3.44 -2.71
C GLY A 16 19.01 -2.09 -2.03
N GLN A 17 17.96 -1.36 -2.43
CA GLN A 17 17.56 -0.13 -1.75
C GLN A 17 16.97 -0.47 -0.38
N ASN A 18 17.50 0.14 0.67
CA ASN A 18 16.93 0.06 2.00
C ASN A 18 15.80 1.10 2.12
N VAL A 19 14.59 0.65 2.45
CA VAL A 19 13.44 1.52 2.68
C VAL A 19 13.51 2.05 4.12
N ASN A 20 14.27 3.11 4.30
CA ASN A 20 14.27 3.90 5.53
C ASN A 20 13.14 4.94 5.52
N LYS A 21 13.05 5.74 6.59
CA LYS A 21 12.02 6.78 6.73
C LYS A 21 12.08 7.86 5.64
N GLU A 22 13.26 8.21 5.14
CA GLU A 22 13.44 9.20 4.08
C GLU A 22 12.94 8.67 2.73
N VAL A 23 13.32 7.43 2.38
CA VAL A 23 12.85 6.77 1.15
C VAL A 23 11.33 6.54 1.22
N TYR A 24 10.81 6.14 2.38
CA TYR A 24 9.38 5.99 2.56
C TYR A 24 8.63 7.33 2.38
N LEU A 25 9.15 8.40 2.98
CA LEU A 25 8.55 9.74 2.85
C LEU A 25 8.54 10.21 1.39
N ASP A 26 9.60 9.96 0.63
CA ASP A 26 9.66 10.28 -0.80
C ASP A 26 8.52 9.58 -1.57
N VAL A 27 8.29 8.28 -1.31
CA VAL A 27 7.16 7.54 -1.90
C VAL A 27 5.81 8.09 -1.45
N MET A 28 5.68 8.48 -0.18
CA MET A 28 4.45 9.10 0.32
C MET A 28 4.12 10.39 -0.43
N GLN A 29 5.13 11.21 -0.69
CA GLN A 29 5.00 12.50 -1.38
C GLN A 29 4.76 12.36 -2.89
N THR A 30 5.48 11.46 -3.54
CA THR A 30 5.54 11.38 -5.00
C THR A 30 4.59 10.37 -5.60
N VAL A 31 4.14 9.38 -4.81
CA VAL A 31 3.30 8.27 -5.28
C VAL A 31 1.98 8.23 -4.52
N VAL A 32 2.03 8.08 -3.19
CA VAL A 32 0.84 7.78 -2.39
C VAL A 32 -0.11 8.97 -2.36
N LYS A 33 0.34 10.16 -1.97
CA LYS A 33 -0.53 11.34 -1.88
C LYS A 33 -1.15 11.74 -3.21
N PRO A 34 -0.41 11.82 -4.34
CA PRO A 34 -1.03 12.08 -5.64
C PRO A 34 -2.11 11.07 -5.99
N TRP A 35 -1.85 9.77 -5.77
CA TRP A 35 -2.83 8.71 -6.03
C TRP A 35 -4.06 8.83 -5.13
N THR A 36 -3.89 9.00 -3.82
CA THR A 36 -5.02 9.14 -2.89
C THR A 36 -5.84 10.37 -3.21
N THR A 37 -5.22 11.51 -3.51
CA THR A 37 -5.92 12.74 -3.93
C THR A 37 -6.74 12.51 -5.21
N GLN A 38 -6.18 11.78 -6.18
CA GLN A 38 -6.88 11.45 -7.42
C GLN A 38 -8.14 10.60 -7.16
N ILE A 39 -8.02 9.49 -6.40
CA ILE A 39 -9.13 8.57 -6.19
C ILE A 39 -10.17 9.09 -5.18
N ALA A 40 -9.74 9.92 -4.22
CA ALA A 40 -10.63 10.58 -3.29
C ALA A 40 -11.53 11.59 -4.00
N ALA A 41 -11.01 12.26 -5.05
CA ALA A 41 -11.74 13.25 -5.84
C ALA A 41 -12.40 14.34 -4.95
N GLY A 42 -11.68 14.77 -3.92
CA GLY A 42 -12.14 15.78 -2.94
C GLY A 42 -13.02 15.23 -1.81
N ARG A 43 -13.30 13.93 -1.77
CA ARG A 43 -13.96 13.29 -0.63
C ARG A 43 -12.96 13.09 0.52
N PRO A 44 -13.38 13.26 1.79
CA PRO A 44 -12.51 12.96 2.92
C PRO A 44 -12.15 11.48 2.95
N TYR A 45 -10.92 11.15 3.32
CA TYR A 45 -10.45 9.78 3.45
C TYR A 45 -9.63 9.57 4.72
N LEU A 46 -9.60 8.32 5.19
CA LEU A 46 -8.72 7.85 6.24
C LEU A 46 -7.61 6.99 5.64
N TYR A 47 -6.36 7.39 5.87
CA TYR A 47 -5.19 6.62 5.44
C TYR A 47 -4.72 5.66 6.55
N GLN A 48 -4.48 4.41 6.18
CA GLN A 48 -4.02 3.35 7.06
C GLN A 48 -2.65 2.84 6.59
N GLN A 49 -1.73 2.61 7.53
CA GLN A 49 -0.42 2.00 7.31
C GLN A 49 -0.06 1.13 8.52
N ASP A 50 0.81 0.14 8.33
CA ASP A 50 1.26 -0.73 9.42
C ASP A 50 2.26 -0.04 10.37
N GLY A 51 2.66 -0.76 11.41
CA GLY A 51 3.62 -0.31 12.43
C GLY A 51 5.10 -0.38 12.06
N ALA A 52 5.50 -0.51 10.79
CA ALA A 52 6.91 -0.58 10.41
C ALA A 52 7.72 0.65 10.90
N ALA A 53 9.02 0.46 11.19
CA ALA A 53 9.86 1.49 11.80
C ALA A 53 9.97 2.79 10.96
N ALA A 54 9.92 2.69 9.62
CA ALA A 54 9.88 3.85 8.75
C ALA A 54 8.57 4.64 8.93
N HIS A 55 7.44 3.94 8.99
CA HIS A 55 6.09 4.51 9.07
C HIS A 55 5.84 5.18 10.42
N THR A 56 6.37 4.61 11.50
CA THR A 56 6.20 5.11 12.88
C THR A 56 7.20 6.20 13.28
N SER A 57 8.13 6.56 12.39
CA SER A 57 9.07 7.65 12.62
C SER A 57 8.35 9.00 12.74
N ASN A 58 8.82 9.88 13.62
CA ASN A 58 8.22 11.20 13.80
C ASN A 58 8.21 12.02 12.50
N LEU A 59 9.21 11.83 11.63
CA LEU A 59 9.30 12.48 10.33
C LEU A 59 8.07 12.16 9.46
N VAL A 60 7.76 10.87 9.32
CA VAL A 60 6.65 10.41 8.48
C VAL A 60 5.30 10.72 9.14
N GLN A 61 5.19 10.51 10.45
CA GLN A 61 3.95 10.77 11.21
C GLN A 61 3.55 12.26 11.15
N ASN A 62 4.50 13.18 11.31
CA ASN A 62 4.23 14.62 11.20
C ASN A 62 3.81 15.00 9.79
N TRP A 63 4.50 14.48 8.77
CA TRP A 63 4.11 14.73 7.39
C TRP A 63 2.70 14.22 7.09
N CYS A 64 2.34 13.01 7.55
CA CYS A 64 0.98 12.48 7.40
C CYS A 64 -0.08 13.38 8.04
N LEU A 65 0.18 13.87 9.26
CA LEU A 65 -0.72 14.77 9.98
C LEU A 65 -0.94 16.10 9.23
N GLU A 66 0.10 16.63 8.59
CA GLU A 66 0.03 17.90 7.87
C GLU A 66 -0.55 17.78 6.46
N ASN A 67 -0.45 16.61 5.82
CA ASN A 67 -0.69 16.46 4.38
C ASN A 67 -1.81 15.49 4.01
N LEU A 68 -2.33 14.67 4.93
CA LEU A 68 -3.45 13.74 4.68
C LEU A 68 -4.72 14.23 5.38
N ASP A 69 -5.88 13.88 4.84
CA ASP A 69 -7.18 14.30 5.38
C ASP A 69 -7.39 13.74 6.80
N MET A 70 -7.22 12.43 6.94
CA MET A 70 -7.13 11.71 8.20
C MET A 70 -6.12 10.56 8.04
N PHE A 71 -5.45 10.18 9.13
CA PHE A 71 -4.59 9.00 9.12
C PHE A 71 -4.58 8.29 10.48
N TRP A 72 -4.40 6.97 10.47
CA TRP A 72 -4.11 6.23 11.69
C TRP A 72 -2.65 6.42 12.11
N SER A 73 -2.48 7.25 13.14
CA SER A 73 -1.18 7.43 13.77
C SER A 73 -0.70 6.15 14.44
N LYS A 74 0.60 6.10 14.73
CA LYS A 74 1.25 4.93 15.34
C LYS A 74 0.59 4.50 16.66
N GLU A 75 -0.09 5.43 17.35
CA GLU A 75 -0.81 5.17 18.59
C GLU A 75 -2.09 4.34 18.38
N PHE A 76 -2.68 4.36 17.18
CA PHE A 76 -3.87 3.58 16.85
C PHE A 76 -3.55 2.16 16.35
N TRP A 77 -2.31 1.89 15.96
CA TRP A 77 -1.91 0.58 15.46
C TRP A 77 -1.60 -0.38 16.63
N PRO A 78 -2.38 -1.45 16.85
CA PRO A 78 -2.04 -2.42 17.86
C PRO A 78 -0.76 -3.19 17.46
N PRO A 79 0.11 -3.54 18.42
CA PRO A 79 1.31 -4.32 18.13
C PRO A 79 0.96 -5.66 17.48
N SER A 80 1.72 -6.04 16.44
CA SER A 80 1.62 -7.36 15.79
C SER A 80 0.22 -7.72 15.28
N SER A 81 -0.49 -6.78 14.65
CA SER A 81 -1.84 -7.00 14.11
C SER A 81 -1.89 -6.94 12.57
N PRO A 82 -1.27 -7.91 11.86
CA PRO A 82 -1.40 -8.01 10.40
C PRO A 82 -2.86 -8.23 9.97
N ASP A 83 -3.67 -8.83 10.85
CA ASP A 83 -5.10 -9.09 10.62
C ASP A 83 -5.93 -7.81 10.39
N LEU A 84 -5.39 -6.64 10.74
CA LEU A 84 -6.08 -5.37 10.55
C LEU A 84 -5.72 -4.68 9.23
N ASN A 85 -4.70 -5.15 8.51
CA ASN A 85 -4.27 -4.54 7.26
C ASN A 85 -4.82 -5.32 6.05
N PRO A 86 -5.74 -4.75 5.26
CA PRO A 86 -6.25 -5.38 4.04
C PRO A 86 -5.16 -5.83 3.06
N CYS A 87 -4.01 -5.14 3.06
CA CYS A 87 -2.88 -5.56 2.25
C CYS A 87 -2.32 -6.90 2.73
N ASP A 88 -2.21 -7.10 4.05
CA ASP A 88 -1.56 -8.27 4.65
C ASP A 88 -2.47 -9.50 4.69
N TYR A 89 -3.73 -9.37 5.12
CA TYR A 89 -4.61 -10.53 5.21
C TYR A 89 -5.25 -10.94 3.87
N TYR A 90 -5.28 -10.06 2.87
CA TYR A 90 -5.93 -10.33 1.58
C TYR A 90 -5.01 -10.15 0.38
N LEU A 91 -4.56 -8.91 0.11
CA LEU A 91 -3.93 -8.57 -1.16
C LEU A 91 -2.71 -9.44 -1.44
N TRP A 92 -1.78 -9.54 -0.49
CA TRP A 92 -0.54 -10.28 -0.70
C TRP A 92 -0.79 -11.77 -0.97
N GLY A 93 -1.73 -12.40 -0.27
CA GLY A 93 -2.10 -13.79 -0.49
C GLY A 93 -2.71 -14.02 -1.88
N VAL A 94 -3.55 -13.10 -2.37
CA VAL A 94 -4.12 -13.20 -3.72
C VAL A 94 -3.04 -13.03 -4.78
N LEU A 95 -2.18 -12.02 -4.65
CA LEU A 95 -1.10 -11.76 -5.60
C LEU A 95 -0.12 -12.94 -5.64
N GLU A 96 0.31 -13.45 -4.48
CA GLU A 96 1.23 -14.59 -4.40
C GLU A 96 0.63 -15.83 -5.09
N ARG A 97 -0.62 -16.17 -4.77
CA ARG A 97 -1.33 -17.30 -5.40
C ARG A 97 -1.37 -17.15 -6.92
N ASP A 98 -1.64 -15.96 -7.44
CA ASP A 98 -1.83 -15.75 -8.86
C ASP A 98 -0.49 -15.66 -9.61
N THR A 99 0.53 -15.03 -9.04
CA THR A 99 1.87 -14.94 -9.66
C THR A 99 2.60 -16.27 -9.64
N ASN A 100 2.41 -17.09 -8.60
CA ASN A 100 3.12 -18.37 -8.43
C ASN A 100 2.55 -19.52 -9.27
N LYS A 101 1.48 -19.29 -10.05
CA LYS A 101 0.98 -20.26 -11.05
C LYS A 101 2.00 -20.58 -12.15
N ARG A 102 3.04 -19.74 -12.30
CA ARG A 102 4.11 -19.90 -13.29
C ARG A 102 5.45 -19.55 -12.65
N ALA A 103 6.51 -20.21 -13.09
CA ALA A 103 7.88 -19.86 -12.70
C ALA A 103 8.32 -18.56 -13.39
N HIS A 104 9.11 -17.75 -12.67
CA HIS A 104 9.68 -16.50 -13.16
C HIS A 104 11.21 -16.60 -13.17
N ASN A 105 11.81 -16.50 -14.34
CA ASN A 105 13.28 -16.63 -14.49
C ASN A 105 14.00 -15.28 -14.37
N THR A 106 13.26 -14.18 -14.24
CA THR A 106 13.81 -12.82 -14.08
C THR A 106 12.97 -12.01 -13.11
N VAL A 107 13.58 -10.99 -12.51
CA VAL A 107 12.84 -10.01 -11.69
C VAL A 107 11.80 -9.27 -12.53
N ASP A 108 12.09 -8.96 -13.78
CA ASP A 108 11.17 -8.22 -14.64
C ASP A 108 9.94 -9.05 -15.03
N SER A 109 10.11 -10.36 -15.29
CA SER A 109 8.97 -11.25 -15.52
C SER A 109 8.08 -11.36 -14.27
N LEU A 110 8.67 -11.37 -13.07
CA LEU A 110 7.92 -11.36 -11.81
C LEU A 110 7.18 -10.03 -11.61
N LYS A 111 7.86 -8.89 -11.82
CA LYS A 111 7.22 -7.55 -11.74
C LYS A 111 6.05 -7.43 -12.70
N ALA A 112 6.20 -7.88 -13.94
CA ALA A 112 5.13 -7.88 -14.94
C ALA A 112 3.95 -8.75 -14.48
N ALA A 113 4.21 -9.92 -13.90
CA ALA A 113 3.17 -10.79 -13.36
C ALA A 113 2.43 -10.14 -12.17
N ILE A 114 3.14 -9.46 -11.26
CA ILE A 114 2.54 -8.73 -10.15
C ILE A 114 1.64 -7.59 -10.67
N ILE A 115 2.12 -6.81 -11.65
CA ILE A 115 1.34 -5.74 -12.27
C ILE A 115 0.06 -6.30 -12.91
N GLN A 116 0.16 -7.42 -13.64
CA GLN A 116 -1.00 -8.06 -14.25
C GLN A 116 -1.97 -8.62 -13.20
N ALA A 117 -1.47 -9.24 -12.13
CA ALA A 117 -2.30 -9.76 -11.05
C ALA A 117 -3.07 -8.63 -10.35
N VAL A 118 -2.41 -7.50 -10.07
CA VAL A 118 -3.05 -6.29 -9.53
C VAL A 118 -4.14 -5.76 -10.48
N ALA A 119 -3.85 -5.69 -11.78
CA ALA A 119 -4.81 -5.20 -12.77
C ALA A 119 -6.04 -6.13 -12.96
N ASN A 120 -5.93 -7.40 -12.58
CA ASN A 120 -7.00 -8.39 -12.69
C ASN A 120 -7.91 -8.45 -11.45
N LEU A 121 -7.52 -7.79 -10.34
CA LEU A 121 -8.37 -7.70 -9.16
C LEU A 121 -9.62 -6.86 -9.49
N SER A 122 -10.79 -7.40 -9.23
CA SER A 122 -12.04 -6.66 -9.43
C SER A 122 -12.22 -5.61 -8.34
N ARG A 123 -12.91 -4.52 -8.66
CA ARG A 123 -13.27 -3.50 -7.67
C ARG A 123 -14.05 -4.09 -6.49
N GLU A 124 -14.93 -5.06 -6.77
CA GLU A 124 -15.73 -5.74 -5.74
C GLU A 124 -14.85 -6.54 -4.77
N GLN A 125 -13.87 -7.28 -5.28
CA GLN A 125 -12.90 -8.02 -4.47
C GLN A 125 -12.13 -7.07 -3.53
N VAL A 126 -11.69 -5.94 -4.06
CA VAL A 126 -10.95 -4.93 -3.29
C VAL A 126 -11.85 -4.25 -2.26
N ALA A 127 -13.07 -3.88 -2.62
CA ALA A 127 -14.02 -3.22 -1.72
C ALA A 127 -14.37 -4.12 -0.53
N HIS A 128 -14.71 -5.39 -0.79
CA HIS A 128 -15.00 -6.39 0.26
C HIS A 128 -13.82 -6.62 1.19
N ALA A 129 -12.59 -6.50 0.67
CA ALA A 129 -11.40 -6.65 1.47
C ALA A 129 -11.12 -5.43 2.36
N VAL A 130 -11.70 -4.25 2.12
CA VAL A 130 -11.40 -3.03 2.87
C VAL A 130 -12.57 -2.58 3.77
N GLY A 131 -13.81 -2.99 3.46
CA GLY A 131 -15.02 -2.61 4.19
C GLY A 131 -16.08 -3.70 4.23
#